data_AF-A0A9J7HIV3-F1
#
_entry.id   AF-A0A9J7HIV3-F1
#
_cell.length_a   1.000
_cell.length_b   1.000
_cell.length_c   1.000
_cell.angle_alpha   90.00
_cell.angle_beta   90.00
_cell.angle_gamma   90.00
#
_symmetry.space_group_name_H-M   'P 1'
#
loop_
_entity.id
_entity.type
_entity.pdbx_description
1 polymer ?
#
loop_
_entity_poly.entity_id
_entity_poly.type
_entity_poly.pdbx_seq_one_letter_code
_entity_poly.pdbx_strand_id
1 'polypeptide(L)'
;MKTEASCHDGSASAEFSTTGMRKRFQTVADVIGDGWKDLATYLGKNERQIRGIEHQHTGNTRECCLHVLDDWKLQRGNQVTAETLNATLRSAGLVDIVSSIQEPSRDYSERDHRKVTILFKRIPRQGTSGDKKLEAVCNKVVIYMDNLKEQGNWSTYDRFVTKASHLYENKPDVMIRITLEDIAASYYRGDLSRGDERVHSAIDLLLKTRDPQHHLAHLMYLKSAILRRRKRYDEAEGAIIVARQGLEFIQVGRDSGEIWYNVAALFAEVLNEKVVDRPDLWERDVVPSLQSAIDHYRRSLAENDDDSCRNKLRRAHIRLSMALMHCWSQISTEKDVQQRAIPAPDLRRAENSLLEVENNLWEDISERMECSWLLAKSDLMRYRGSYRRAGK
;
A
#
# COMPACT_ATOMS: atom_id res chain seq x y z
N MET A 1 8.09 45.22 -57.74
CA MET A 1 8.18 45.97 -56.47
C MET A 1 7.86 45.01 -55.34
N LYS A 2 8.90 44.61 -54.59
CA LYS A 2 9.04 44.76 -53.11
C LYS A 2 8.16 43.80 -52.30
N THR A 3 8.70 42.70 -51.73
CA THR A 3 9.29 42.53 -50.37
C THR A 3 8.26 42.82 -49.25
N GLU A 4 8.04 42.06 -48.18
CA GLU A 4 8.74 41.05 -47.34
C GLU A 4 7.67 40.05 -46.79
N ALA A 5 7.87 38.74 -46.61
CA ALA A 5 8.74 37.96 -45.70
C ALA A 5 8.44 38.12 -44.17
N SER A 6 7.82 37.07 -43.58
CA SER A 6 8.02 36.60 -42.19
C SER A 6 7.18 35.32 -42.00
N CYS A 7 7.69 34.09 -42.14
CA CYS A 7 8.51 33.32 -41.17
C CYS A 7 7.95 33.31 -39.74
N HIS A 8 7.18 32.28 -39.39
CA HIS A 8 7.58 31.22 -38.44
C HIS A 8 6.37 30.37 -38.07
N ASP A 9 6.28 29.16 -38.62
CA ASP A 9 5.60 28.07 -37.96
C ASP A 9 6.48 26.82 -38.08
N GLY A 10 7.21 26.54 -37.01
CA GLY A 10 8.25 25.51 -36.96
C GLY A 10 8.77 25.24 -35.56
N SER A 11 8.02 25.61 -34.51
CA SER A 11 8.49 25.53 -33.11
C SER A 11 7.64 24.63 -32.21
N ALA A 12 6.49 24.11 -32.68
CA ALA A 12 5.57 23.37 -31.81
C ALA A 12 5.76 21.85 -31.81
N SER A 13 6.57 21.28 -32.70
CA SER A 13 6.75 19.82 -32.82
C SER A 13 7.98 19.26 -32.08
N ALA A 14 8.85 20.12 -31.53
CA ALA A 14 10.07 19.67 -30.84
C ALA A 14 9.93 19.55 -29.31
N GLU A 15 9.09 20.37 -28.67
CA GLU A 15 8.95 20.39 -27.20
C GLU A 15 8.15 19.21 -26.63
N PHE A 16 7.39 18.49 -27.47
CA PHE A 16 6.62 17.31 -27.05
C PHE A 16 7.44 16.01 -27.02
N SER A 17 8.68 15.99 -27.54
CA SER A 17 9.51 14.78 -27.66
C SER A 17 10.54 14.61 -26.53
N THR A 18 11.09 15.70 -26.00
CA THR A 18 12.14 15.66 -24.97
C THR A 18 11.62 15.23 -23.60
N THR A 19 10.44 15.74 -23.20
CA THR A 19 9.78 15.40 -21.92
C THR A 19 9.37 13.93 -21.86
N GLY A 20 8.86 13.38 -22.97
CA GLY A 20 8.50 11.96 -23.07
C GLY A 20 9.70 11.04 -22.95
N MET A 21 10.84 11.38 -23.56
CA MET A 21 12.07 10.59 -23.46
C MET A 21 12.66 10.63 -22.04
N ARG A 22 12.65 11.79 -21.38
CA ARG A 22 13.15 11.92 -20.01
C ARG A 22 12.35 11.07 -19.03
N LYS A 23 11.02 11.03 -19.17
CA LYS A 23 10.15 10.16 -18.37
C LYS A 23 10.48 8.68 -18.58
N ARG A 24 10.74 8.26 -19.82
CA ARG A 24 11.18 6.89 -20.12
C ARG A 24 12.52 6.55 -19.49
N PHE A 25 13.49 7.47 -19.51
CA PHE A 25 14.77 7.27 -18.83
C PHE A 25 14.62 7.15 -17.32
N GLN A 26 13.74 7.94 -16.70
CA GLN A 26 13.42 7.79 -15.28
C GLN A 26 12.83 6.42 -14.99
N THR A 27 11.87 5.94 -15.77
CA THR A 27 11.33 4.58 -15.63
C THR A 27 12.40 3.51 -15.78
N VAL A 28 13.30 3.64 -16.75
CA VAL A 28 14.44 2.71 -16.92
C VAL A 28 15.35 2.74 -15.68
N ALA A 29 15.71 3.92 -15.18
CA ALA A 29 16.57 4.07 -14.02
C ALA A 29 15.94 3.52 -12.74
N ASP A 30 14.63 3.73 -12.54
CA ASP A 30 13.88 3.23 -11.39
C ASP A 30 13.80 1.70 -11.38
N VAL A 31 13.73 1.06 -12.56
CA VAL A 31 13.64 -0.40 -12.69
C VAL A 31 15.00 -1.09 -12.65
N ILE A 32 16.04 -0.49 -13.25
CA ILE A 32 17.38 -1.10 -13.34
C ILE A 32 18.10 -1.08 -11.99
N GLY A 33 17.96 0.00 -11.21
CA GLY A 33 18.65 0.16 -9.92
C GLY A 33 20.16 -0.11 -10.03
N ASP A 34 20.65 -1.10 -9.28
CA ASP A 34 22.07 -1.46 -9.21
C ASP A 34 22.62 -2.12 -10.48
N GLY A 35 21.75 -2.58 -11.39
CA GLY A 35 22.13 -3.17 -12.69
C GLY A 35 22.65 -2.16 -13.73
N TRP A 36 22.79 -0.89 -13.37
CA TRP A 36 23.16 0.18 -14.30
C TRP A 36 24.58 0.01 -14.90
N LYS A 37 25.48 -0.70 -14.20
CA LYS A 37 26.85 -0.98 -14.69
C LYS A 37 26.85 -1.96 -15.86
N ASP A 38 25.94 -2.93 -15.85
CA ASP A 38 25.77 -3.88 -16.94
C ASP A 38 25.19 -3.18 -18.18
N LEU A 39 24.20 -2.30 -17.97
CA LEU A 39 23.70 -1.42 -19.01
C LEU A 39 24.81 -0.51 -19.56
N ALA A 40 25.62 0.11 -18.71
CA ALA A 40 26.72 0.98 -19.13
C ALA A 40 27.73 0.24 -20.01
N THR A 41 28.10 -0.98 -19.61
CA THR A 41 29.00 -1.86 -20.37
C THR A 41 28.40 -2.20 -21.73
N TYR A 42 27.11 -2.55 -21.76
CA TYR A 42 26.39 -2.84 -23.00
C TYR A 42 26.33 -1.63 -23.96
N LEU A 43 26.22 -0.42 -23.40
CA LEU A 43 26.23 0.83 -24.15
C LEU A 43 27.64 1.32 -24.52
N GLY A 44 28.66 0.47 -24.33
CA GLY A 44 30.03 0.72 -24.77
C GLY A 44 30.88 1.55 -23.81
N LYS A 45 30.45 1.72 -22.55
CA LYS A 45 31.29 2.35 -21.52
C LYS A 45 32.32 1.33 -21.03
N ASN A 46 33.58 1.76 -20.94
CA ASN A 46 34.63 0.97 -20.32
C ASN A 46 34.65 1.15 -18.79
N GLU A 47 35.34 0.27 -18.07
CA GLU A 47 35.41 0.31 -16.61
C GLU A 47 35.89 1.64 -16.03
N ARG A 48 36.80 2.35 -16.72
CA ARG A 48 37.29 3.65 -16.26
C ARG A 48 36.17 4.70 -16.30
N GLN A 49 35.33 4.67 -17.34
CA GLN A 49 34.16 5.54 -17.46
C GLN A 49 33.09 5.18 -16.43
N ILE A 50 32.83 3.88 -16.22
CA ILE A 50 31.86 3.41 -15.22
C ILE A 50 32.27 3.86 -13.81
N ARG A 51 33.54 3.67 -13.43
CA ARG A 51 34.07 4.16 -12.15
C ARG A 51 34.00 5.68 -12.02
N GLY A 52 34.19 6.41 -13.14
CA GLY A 52 34.04 7.87 -13.18
C GLY A 52 32.62 8.32 -12.88
N ILE A 53 31.62 7.68 -13.51
CA ILE A 53 30.18 7.96 -13.30
C ILE A 53 29.79 7.63 -11.86
N GLU A 54 30.24 6.49 -11.34
CA GLU A 54 29.99 6.06 -9.95
C GLU A 54 30.56 7.04 -8.92
N HIS A 55 31.75 7.59 -9.18
CA HIS A 55 32.36 8.59 -8.30
C HIS A 55 31.61 9.93 -8.35
N GLN A 56 31.15 10.35 -9.53
CA GLN A 56 30.41 11.61 -9.69
C GLN A 56 29.05 11.61 -8.99
N HIS A 57 28.38 10.45 -8.96
CA HIS A 57 27.04 10.31 -8.38
C HIS A 57 27.04 9.43 -7.12
N THR A 58 28.12 9.52 -6.32
CA THR A 58 28.46 8.62 -5.19
C THR A 58 27.24 8.06 -4.46
N GLY A 59 26.99 6.75 -4.63
CA GLY A 59 25.94 6.00 -3.92
C GLY A 59 24.52 6.13 -4.50
N ASN A 60 24.31 6.93 -5.55
CA ASN A 60 23.02 7.10 -6.20
C ASN A 60 22.97 6.33 -7.53
N THR A 61 22.57 5.07 -7.47
CA THR A 61 22.52 4.17 -8.64
C THR A 61 21.50 4.60 -9.69
N ARG A 62 20.43 5.28 -9.27
CA ARG A 62 19.45 5.91 -10.16
C ARG A 62 20.09 7.02 -10.99
N GLU A 63 20.81 7.95 -10.37
CA GLU A 63 21.49 9.04 -11.08
C GLU A 63 22.65 8.52 -11.95
N CYS A 64 23.33 7.45 -11.52
CA CYS A 64 24.31 6.76 -12.36
C CYS A 64 23.67 6.20 -13.65
N CYS A 65 22.49 5.57 -13.53
CA CYS A 65 21.74 5.03 -14.67
C CYS A 65 21.24 6.13 -15.61
N LEU A 66 20.70 7.22 -15.06
CA LEU A 66 20.28 8.38 -15.84
C LEU A 66 21.45 9.01 -16.60
N HIS A 67 22.62 9.15 -15.97
CA HIS A 67 23.83 9.64 -16.62
C HIS A 67 24.21 8.76 -17.82
N VAL A 68 24.20 7.44 -17.65
CA VAL A 68 24.50 6.49 -18.73
C VAL A 68 23.54 6.64 -19.92
N LEU A 69 22.24 6.83 -19.66
CA LEU A 69 21.21 7.00 -20.68
C LEU A 69 21.29 8.37 -21.37
N ASP A 70 21.56 9.44 -20.61
CA ASP A 70 21.78 10.78 -21.16
C ASP A 70 23.03 10.81 -22.04
N ASP A 71 24.12 10.18 -21.61
CA ASP A 71 25.34 10.02 -22.41
C ASP A 71 25.11 9.22 -23.70
N TRP A 72 24.37 8.12 -23.61
CA TRP A 72 23.98 7.33 -24.77
C TRP A 72 23.14 8.14 -25.76
N LYS A 73 22.22 8.96 -25.24
CA LYS A 73 21.41 9.86 -26.06
C LYS A 73 22.28 10.90 -26.76
N LEU A 74 23.22 11.51 -26.04
CA LEU A 74 24.15 12.50 -26.59
C LEU A 74 25.02 11.92 -27.71
N GLN A 75 25.48 10.67 -27.57
CA GLN A 75 26.29 10.00 -28.59
C GLN A 75 25.53 9.69 -29.88
N ARG A 76 24.21 9.48 -29.81
CA ARG A 76 23.36 9.13 -30.97
C ARG A 76 22.58 10.32 -31.56
N GLY A 77 22.58 11.47 -30.89
CA GLY A 77 21.92 12.69 -31.34
C GLY A 77 20.40 12.57 -31.48
N ASN A 78 19.82 13.35 -32.40
CA ASN A 78 18.36 13.44 -32.60
C ASN A 78 17.69 12.16 -33.15
N GLN A 79 18.44 11.08 -33.40
CA GLN A 79 17.89 9.80 -33.87
C GLN A 79 17.38 8.90 -32.73
N VAL A 80 17.50 9.36 -31.48
CA VAL A 80 17.04 8.60 -30.31
C VAL A 80 15.53 8.70 -30.18
N THR A 81 14.84 7.69 -30.72
CA THR A 81 13.39 7.48 -30.55
C THR A 81 13.09 6.41 -29.51
N ALA A 82 11.83 6.33 -29.06
CA ALA A 82 11.39 5.31 -28.10
C ALA A 82 11.66 3.89 -28.63
N GLU A 83 11.56 3.67 -29.94
CA GLU A 83 11.84 2.41 -30.61
C GLU A 83 13.33 2.05 -30.52
N THR A 84 14.22 3.04 -30.71
CA THR A 84 15.67 2.80 -30.59
C THR A 84 16.09 2.50 -29.16
N LEU A 85 15.46 3.14 -28.16
CA LEU A 85 15.65 2.83 -26.74
C LEU A 85 15.17 1.41 -26.46
N ASN A 86 13.97 1.05 -26.91
CA ASN A 86 13.39 -0.28 -26.71
C ASN A 86 14.24 -1.38 -27.36
N ALA A 87 14.70 -1.17 -28.59
CA ALA A 87 15.59 -2.10 -29.27
C ALA A 87 16.90 -2.29 -28.50
N THR A 88 17.50 -1.18 -28.02
CA THR A 88 18.75 -1.21 -27.26
C THR A 88 18.59 -1.95 -25.93
N LEU A 89 17.50 -1.70 -25.19
CA LEU A 89 17.18 -2.41 -23.95
C LEU A 89 16.93 -3.90 -24.20
N ARG A 90 16.20 -4.27 -25.27
CA ARG A 90 16.02 -5.69 -25.64
C ARG A 90 17.34 -6.38 -25.95
N SER A 91 18.21 -5.72 -26.71
CA SER A 91 19.52 -6.28 -27.06
C SER A 91 20.46 -6.36 -25.84
N ALA A 92 20.24 -5.55 -24.80
CA ALA A 92 20.88 -5.66 -23.49
C ALA A 92 20.29 -6.76 -22.59
N GLY A 93 19.31 -7.54 -23.07
CA GLY A 93 18.63 -8.58 -22.28
C GLY A 93 17.53 -8.06 -21.35
N LEU A 94 17.20 -6.77 -21.42
CA LEU A 94 16.22 -6.09 -20.55
C LEU A 94 14.82 -6.05 -21.20
N VAL A 95 14.35 -7.21 -21.69
CA VAL A 95 13.08 -7.34 -22.43
C VAL A 95 11.86 -6.99 -21.57
N ASP A 96 11.92 -7.29 -20.27
CA ASP A 96 10.82 -7.03 -19.34
C ASP A 96 10.62 -5.52 -19.09
N ILE A 97 11.70 -4.75 -19.08
CA ILE A 97 11.67 -3.29 -18.90
C ILE A 97 11.00 -2.61 -20.10
N VAL A 98 11.26 -3.12 -21.31
CA VAL A 98 10.69 -2.60 -22.56
C VAL A 98 9.17 -2.71 -22.59
N SER A 99 8.63 -3.78 -21.99
CA SER A 99 7.19 -4.00 -21.85
C SER A 99 6.55 -3.00 -20.88
N SER A 100 7.25 -2.63 -19.80
CA SER A 100 6.80 -1.62 -18.82
C SER A 100 6.88 -0.18 -19.33
N ILE A 101 7.67 0.08 -20.39
CA ILE A 101 7.86 1.41 -21.00
C ILE A 101 6.84 1.68 -22.12
N GLN A 102 6.17 0.65 -22.64
CA GLN A 102 5.15 0.77 -23.68
C GLN A 102 3.75 0.89 -23.05
N GLU A 103 3.30 2.10 -22.71
CA GLU A 103 1.85 2.32 -22.63
C GLU A 103 1.28 2.36 -24.06
N PRO A 104 0.19 1.61 -24.30
CA PRO A 104 -0.96 2.24 -24.92
C PRO A 104 -2.26 1.98 -24.12
N SER A 105 -3.10 3.00 -24.20
CA SER A 105 -4.52 3.05 -23.86
C SER A 105 -5.30 1.75 -24.15
N ARG A 106 -6.18 1.40 -23.20
CA ARG A 106 -7.44 0.64 -23.36
C ARG A 106 -7.37 -0.64 -24.21
N ASP A 107 -7.39 -1.80 -23.56
CA ASP A 107 -8.60 -2.61 -23.34
C ASP A 107 -8.15 -3.97 -22.78
N TYR A 108 -8.72 -4.37 -21.64
CA TYR A 108 -8.39 -5.65 -21.00
C TYR A 108 -9.15 -6.76 -21.73
N SER A 109 -8.44 -7.64 -22.46
CA SER A 109 -9.01 -8.93 -22.86
C SER A 109 -8.04 -10.10 -22.62
N GLU A 110 -8.16 -10.69 -21.43
CA GLU A 110 -8.20 -12.11 -21.04
C GLU A 110 -7.51 -13.25 -21.82
N ARG A 111 -6.69 -13.03 -22.85
CA ARG A 111 -6.15 -14.15 -23.66
C ARG A 111 -4.65 -14.08 -23.88
N ASP A 112 -3.86 -14.05 -22.80
CA ASP A 112 -2.49 -14.59 -22.89
C ASP A 112 -1.88 -15.11 -21.57
N HIS A 113 -2.69 -15.22 -20.51
CA HIS A 113 -2.26 -15.72 -19.20
C HIS A 113 -1.99 -17.23 -19.15
N ARG A 114 -1.88 -17.95 -20.28
CA ARG A 114 -1.67 -19.42 -20.26
C ARG A 114 -0.24 -19.87 -20.46
N LYS A 115 0.68 -19.03 -20.95
CA LYS A 115 2.08 -19.46 -21.19
C LYS A 115 3.11 -18.97 -20.15
N VAL A 116 2.87 -17.83 -19.47
CA VAL A 116 3.74 -17.39 -18.34
C VAL A 116 3.31 -18.02 -17.00
N THR A 117 2.08 -18.52 -16.91
CA THR A 117 1.54 -19.24 -15.74
C THR A 117 2.22 -20.59 -15.47
N ILE A 118 3.09 -21.08 -16.37
CA ILE A 118 3.76 -22.38 -16.20
C ILE A 118 5.06 -22.27 -15.38
N LEU A 119 5.74 -21.11 -15.35
CA LEU A 119 7.00 -20.97 -14.59
C LEU A 119 6.83 -20.44 -13.17
N PHE A 120 5.83 -19.59 -12.89
CA PHE A 120 5.63 -18.97 -11.57
C PHE A 120 4.62 -19.68 -10.66
N LYS A 121 4.16 -20.87 -11.04
CA LYS A 121 3.31 -21.74 -10.20
C LYS A 121 4.03 -22.34 -8.97
N ARG A 122 5.28 -21.97 -8.71
CA ARG A 122 6.10 -22.58 -7.64
C ARG A 122 6.72 -21.62 -6.64
N ILE A 123 6.49 -20.30 -6.71
CA ILE A 123 6.83 -19.42 -5.59
C ILE A 123 5.60 -19.41 -4.67
N PRO A 124 5.70 -19.97 -3.46
CA PRO A 124 4.55 -20.03 -2.59
C PRO A 124 4.26 -18.62 -2.09
N ARG A 125 2.99 -18.24 -2.24
CA ARG A 125 2.47 -16.94 -1.85
C ARG A 125 2.22 -16.93 -0.34
N GLN A 126 3.24 -16.77 0.50
CA GLN A 126 3.19 -16.27 1.90
C GLN A 126 4.63 -16.00 2.42
N GLY A 127 4.72 -15.13 3.44
CA GLY A 127 5.89 -14.43 4.04
C GLY A 127 7.17 -15.20 4.41
N THR A 128 7.29 -16.43 3.96
CA THR A 128 8.38 -17.37 4.25
C THR A 128 8.77 -18.19 3.01
N SER A 129 8.39 -17.73 1.80
CA SER A 129 8.59 -18.44 0.53
C SER A 129 8.00 -19.86 0.55
N GLY A 130 6.90 -20.04 1.28
CA GLY A 130 6.16 -21.30 1.46
C GLY A 130 6.75 -22.34 2.38
N ASP A 131 7.67 -21.93 3.24
CA ASP A 131 8.00 -22.72 4.41
C ASP A 131 6.81 -22.72 5.38
N LYS A 132 5.92 -23.71 5.21
CA LYS A 132 4.70 -23.87 6.02
C LYS A 132 4.98 -23.97 7.51
N LYS A 133 6.15 -24.51 7.91
CA LYS A 133 6.50 -24.62 9.33
C LYS A 133 6.85 -23.26 9.90
N LEU A 134 7.67 -22.50 9.18
CA LEU A 134 8.02 -21.14 9.56
C LEU A 134 6.80 -20.22 9.57
N GLU A 135 5.93 -20.36 8.57
CA GLU A 135 4.66 -19.64 8.46
C GLU A 135 3.74 -19.94 9.65
N ALA A 136 3.59 -21.22 10.03
CA ALA A 136 2.82 -21.60 11.19
C ALA A 136 3.38 -21.02 12.51
N VAL A 137 4.70 -20.90 12.63
CA VAL A 137 5.33 -20.24 13.79
C VAL A 137 5.03 -18.75 13.79
N CYS A 138 5.19 -18.07 12.64
CA CYS A 138 4.89 -16.66 12.49
C CYS A 138 3.43 -16.37 12.83
N ASN A 139 2.49 -17.14 12.27
CA ASN A 139 1.05 -16.99 12.51
C ASN A 139 0.71 -17.18 13.98
N LYS A 140 1.25 -18.20 14.67
CA LYS A 140 1.01 -18.40 16.11
C LYS A 140 1.48 -17.21 16.94
N VAL A 141 2.68 -16.69 16.66
CA VAL A 141 3.24 -15.53 17.37
C VAL A 141 2.38 -14.29 17.13
N VAL A 142 2.05 -14.03 15.87
CA VAL A 142 1.28 -12.86 15.43
C VAL A 142 -0.15 -12.88 15.99
N ILE A 143 -0.85 -14.01 15.92
CA ILE A 143 -2.21 -14.16 16.47
C ILE A 143 -2.21 -13.91 17.98
N TYR A 144 -1.25 -14.50 18.70
CA TYR A 144 -1.16 -14.32 20.14
C TYR A 144 -0.89 -12.85 20.53
N MET A 145 0.01 -12.18 19.82
CA MET A 145 0.28 -10.74 20.02
C MET A 145 -0.93 -9.87 19.70
N ASP A 146 -1.63 -10.15 18.60
CA ASP A 146 -2.83 -9.40 18.21
C ASP A 146 -3.94 -9.55 19.25
N ASN A 147 -4.19 -10.76 19.76
CA ASN A 147 -5.18 -11.00 20.81
C ASN A 147 -4.86 -10.25 22.11
N LEU A 148 -3.60 -10.28 22.57
CA LEU A 148 -3.18 -9.52 23.75
C LEU A 148 -3.33 -8.01 23.56
N LYS A 149 -3.02 -7.51 22.35
CA LYS A 149 -3.17 -6.09 21.97
C LYS A 149 -4.64 -5.67 21.95
N GLU A 150 -5.53 -6.48 21.38
CA GLU A 150 -6.98 -6.19 21.35
C GLU A 150 -7.62 -6.18 22.74
N GLN A 151 -7.12 -7.02 23.66
CA GLN A 151 -7.56 -7.06 25.06
C GLN A 151 -6.92 -5.96 25.93
N GLY A 152 -5.94 -5.21 25.40
CA GLY A 152 -5.19 -4.24 26.19
C GLY A 152 -4.34 -4.86 27.30
N ASN A 153 -4.01 -6.15 27.22
CA ASN A 153 -3.19 -6.86 28.22
C ASN A 153 -1.69 -6.58 28.02
N TRP A 154 -1.31 -5.33 28.22
CA TRP A 154 0.02 -4.81 27.88
C TRP A 154 1.15 -5.43 28.68
N SER A 155 0.93 -5.77 29.96
CA SER A 155 1.94 -6.42 30.80
C SER A 155 2.30 -7.82 30.30
N THR A 156 1.31 -8.60 29.89
CA THR A 156 1.53 -9.93 29.29
C THR A 156 2.14 -9.80 27.90
N TYR A 157 1.69 -8.81 27.12
CA TYR A 157 2.24 -8.49 25.81
C TYR A 157 3.74 -8.21 25.89
N ASP A 158 4.18 -7.29 26.75
CA ASP A 158 5.59 -6.88 26.85
C ASP A 158 6.49 -8.03 27.30
N ARG A 159 6.01 -8.84 28.25
CA ARG A 159 6.69 -10.06 28.70
C ARG A 159 6.79 -11.09 27.58
N PHE A 160 5.75 -11.25 26.77
CA PHE A 160 5.77 -12.15 25.63
C PHE A 160 6.75 -11.68 24.56
N VAL A 161 6.68 -10.41 24.14
CA VAL A 161 7.59 -9.83 23.14
C VAL A 161 9.04 -9.99 23.55
N THR A 162 9.36 -9.72 24.82
CA THR A 162 10.73 -9.87 25.34
C THR A 162 11.22 -11.31 25.21
N LYS A 163 10.42 -12.28 25.66
CA LYS A 163 10.75 -13.72 25.57
C LYS A 163 10.83 -14.22 24.13
N ALA A 164 9.88 -13.82 23.29
CA ALA A 164 9.83 -14.21 21.89
C ALA A 164 11.01 -13.63 21.11
N SER A 165 11.38 -12.37 21.37
CA SER A 165 12.54 -11.74 20.74
C SER A 165 13.84 -12.49 21.08
N HIS A 166 14.05 -12.86 22.35
CA HIS A 166 15.19 -13.68 22.74
C HIS A 166 15.15 -15.08 22.09
N LEU A 167 13.99 -15.74 22.08
CA LEU A 167 13.85 -17.08 21.51
C LEU A 167 14.13 -17.13 20.00
N TYR A 168 13.81 -16.05 19.29
CA TYR A 168 13.87 -15.98 17.84
C TYR A 168 14.93 -15.01 17.31
N GLU A 169 15.91 -14.62 18.13
CA GLU A 169 16.98 -13.67 17.76
C GLU A 169 17.70 -14.05 16.46
N ASN A 170 17.89 -15.35 16.22
CA ASN A 170 18.58 -15.90 15.05
C ASN A 170 17.62 -16.33 13.92
N LYS A 171 16.35 -15.93 14.00
CA LYS A 171 15.31 -16.25 12.99
C LYS A 171 14.69 -14.97 12.44
N PRO A 172 15.31 -14.35 11.40
CA PRO A 172 14.93 -13.02 10.91
C PRO A 172 13.46 -12.93 10.46
N ASP A 173 12.92 -13.97 9.80
CA ASP A 173 11.52 -14.00 9.37
C ASP A 173 10.53 -13.98 10.55
N VAL A 174 10.85 -14.62 11.69
CA VAL A 174 9.98 -14.55 12.88
C VAL A 174 10.16 -13.21 13.58
N MET A 175 11.41 -12.72 13.65
CA MET A 175 11.74 -11.47 14.30
C MET A 175 11.08 -10.27 13.63
N ILE A 176 11.04 -10.23 12.31
CA ILE A 176 10.36 -9.14 11.60
C ILE A 176 8.86 -9.16 11.88
N ARG A 177 8.21 -10.33 11.95
CA ARG A 177 6.78 -10.43 12.29
C ARG A 177 6.49 -9.96 13.72
N ILE A 178 7.35 -10.28 14.67
CA ILE A 178 7.28 -9.73 16.05
C ILE A 178 7.41 -8.21 16.01
N THR A 179 8.39 -7.70 15.28
CA THR A 179 8.68 -6.27 15.18
C THR A 179 7.50 -5.50 14.56
N LEU A 180 6.90 -6.03 13.50
CA LEU A 180 5.72 -5.46 12.84
C LEU A 180 4.51 -5.40 13.80
N GLU A 181 4.25 -6.46 14.56
CA GLU A 181 3.18 -6.44 15.56
C GLU A 181 3.48 -5.50 16.74
N ASP A 182 4.75 -5.30 17.11
CA ASP A 182 5.17 -4.32 18.13
C ASP A 182 5.03 -2.87 17.64
N ILE A 183 5.22 -2.61 16.34
CA ILE A 183 4.85 -1.34 15.71
C ILE A 183 3.34 -1.10 15.86
N ALA A 184 2.52 -2.10 15.52
CA ALA A 184 1.06 -2.00 15.66
C ALA A 184 0.65 -1.75 17.12
N ALA A 185 1.24 -2.45 18.09
CA ALA A 185 0.96 -2.21 19.51
C ALA A 185 1.37 -0.81 19.98
N SER A 186 2.51 -0.31 19.51
CA SER A 186 2.98 1.05 19.79
C SER A 186 1.97 2.10 19.30
N TYR A 187 1.42 1.91 18.09
CA TYR A 187 0.33 2.73 17.57
C TYR A 187 -0.92 2.70 18.47
N TYR A 188 -1.30 1.52 19.00
CA TYR A 188 -2.46 1.39 19.89
C TYR A 188 -2.26 2.09 21.23
N ARG A 189 -1.05 2.04 21.79
CA ARG A 189 -0.70 2.70 23.07
C ARG A 189 -0.47 4.21 22.92
N GLY A 190 -0.33 4.70 21.68
CA GLY A 190 0.08 6.08 21.42
C GLY A 190 1.56 6.35 21.66
N ASP A 191 2.37 5.30 21.85
CA ASP A 191 3.83 5.41 22.02
C ASP A 191 4.51 5.46 20.63
N LEU A 192 4.41 6.62 19.99
CA LEU A 192 4.90 6.79 18.61
C LEU A 192 6.43 6.73 18.52
N SER A 193 7.15 7.08 19.59
CA SER A 193 8.62 7.02 19.64
C SER A 193 9.10 5.58 19.55
N ARG A 194 8.52 4.67 20.36
CA ARG A 194 8.79 3.23 20.25
C ARG A 194 8.40 2.70 18.87
N GLY A 195 7.28 3.18 18.32
CA GLY A 195 6.85 2.84 16.97
C GLY A 195 7.93 3.13 15.91
N ASP A 196 8.56 4.30 15.97
CA ASP A 196 9.64 4.66 15.03
C ASP A 196 10.90 3.82 15.23
N GLU A 197 11.30 3.59 16.48
CA GLU A 197 12.46 2.72 16.78
C GLU A 197 12.25 1.33 16.16
N ARG A 198 11.03 0.79 16.28
CA ARG A 198 10.68 -0.49 15.68
C ARG A 198 10.59 -0.45 14.15
N VAL A 199 10.16 0.66 13.56
CA VAL A 199 10.24 0.84 12.10
C VAL A 199 11.68 0.75 11.60
N HIS A 200 12.63 1.41 12.26
CA HIS A 200 14.05 1.33 11.90
C HIS A 200 14.58 -0.11 12.06
N SER A 201 14.27 -0.75 13.19
CA SER A 201 14.64 -2.14 13.43
C SER A 201 14.05 -3.10 12.37
N ALA A 202 12.83 -2.85 11.89
CA ALA A 202 12.21 -3.66 10.84
C ALA A 202 12.95 -3.50 9.50
N ILE A 203 13.41 -2.29 9.17
CA ILE A 203 14.20 -2.03 7.96
C ILE A 203 15.50 -2.85 7.98
N ASP A 204 16.20 -2.90 9.11
CA ASP A 204 17.42 -3.69 9.26
C ASP A 204 17.16 -5.21 9.12
N LEU A 205 15.97 -5.66 9.49
CA LEU A 205 15.55 -7.05 9.37
C LEU A 205 15.13 -7.42 7.95
N LEU A 206 14.56 -6.49 7.17
CA LEU A 206 14.09 -6.77 5.81
C LEU A 206 15.18 -7.43 4.96
N LEU A 207 16.40 -6.91 5.04
CA LEU A 207 17.57 -7.40 4.30
C LEU A 207 17.99 -8.84 4.65
N LYS A 208 17.49 -9.37 5.77
CA LYS A 208 17.82 -10.70 6.29
C LYS A 208 16.69 -11.71 6.13
N THR A 209 15.51 -11.26 5.70
CA THR A 209 14.31 -12.10 5.58
C THR A 209 14.25 -12.78 4.22
N ARG A 210 13.49 -13.88 4.14
CA ARG A 210 13.30 -14.65 2.90
C ARG A 210 12.27 -14.03 1.96
N ASP A 211 11.37 -13.20 2.50
CA ASP A 211 10.31 -12.52 1.74
C ASP A 211 10.30 -11.01 2.07
N PRO A 212 11.32 -10.27 1.62
CA PRO A 212 11.44 -8.84 1.92
C PRO A 212 10.30 -8.03 1.30
N GLN A 213 9.73 -8.43 0.15
CA GLN A 213 8.66 -7.68 -0.51
C GLN A 213 7.36 -7.70 0.31
N HIS A 214 6.94 -8.87 0.80
CA HIS A 214 5.79 -8.97 1.68
C HIS A 214 6.02 -8.17 2.96
N HIS A 215 7.15 -8.37 3.63
CA HIS A 215 7.43 -7.66 4.87
C HIS A 215 7.53 -6.14 4.68
N LEU A 216 8.06 -5.67 3.54
CA LEU A 216 8.12 -4.26 3.20
C LEU A 216 6.72 -3.67 3.07
N ALA A 217 5.82 -4.34 2.35
CA ALA A 217 4.44 -3.88 2.20
C ALA A 217 3.70 -3.80 3.54
N HIS A 218 3.92 -4.78 4.42
CA HIS A 218 3.39 -4.79 5.78
C HIS A 218 3.95 -3.62 6.60
N LEU A 219 5.26 -3.43 6.58
CA LEU A 219 5.93 -2.31 7.24
C LEU A 219 5.38 -0.97 6.79
N MET A 220 5.15 -0.80 5.49
CA MET A 220 4.76 0.49 4.91
C MET A 220 3.35 0.91 5.32
N TYR A 221 2.37 0.01 5.42
CA TYR A 221 1.05 0.40 5.93
C TYR A 221 1.10 0.73 7.44
N LEU A 222 1.95 0.04 8.21
CA LEU A 222 2.16 0.35 9.63
C LEU A 222 2.85 1.69 9.83
N LYS A 223 3.87 1.98 9.01
CA LYS A 223 4.54 3.30 8.96
C LYS A 223 3.53 4.39 8.62
N SER A 224 2.63 4.14 7.66
CA SER A 224 1.53 5.07 7.37
C SER A 224 0.66 5.32 8.60
N ALA A 225 0.27 4.28 9.36
CA ALA A 225 -0.52 4.46 10.57
C ALA A 225 0.17 5.35 11.62
N ILE A 226 1.48 5.21 11.83
CA ILE A 226 2.25 6.11 12.71
C ILE A 226 2.23 7.55 12.16
N LEU A 227 2.51 7.72 10.86
CA LEU A 227 2.58 9.04 10.22
C LEU A 227 1.23 9.78 10.28
N ARG A 228 0.11 9.05 10.12
CA ARG A 228 -1.25 9.59 10.29
C ARG A 228 -1.50 10.11 11.71
N ARG A 229 -1.05 9.39 12.74
CA ARG A 229 -1.12 9.87 14.13
C ARG A 229 -0.33 11.14 14.39
N ARG A 230 0.69 11.40 13.58
CA ARG A 230 1.47 12.65 13.60
C ARG A 230 0.96 13.70 12.63
N LYS A 231 -0.17 13.47 11.96
CA LYS A 231 -0.75 14.36 10.95
C LYS A 231 0.17 14.65 9.76
N ARG A 232 1.12 13.74 9.48
CA ARG A 232 2.03 13.81 8.31
C ARG A 232 1.39 13.05 7.14
N TYR A 233 0.29 13.59 6.62
CA TYR A 233 -0.58 12.88 5.67
C TYR A 233 0.08 12.60 4.32
N ASP A 234 0.87 13.53 3.78
CA ASP A 234 1.56 13.33 2.49
C ASP A 234 2.55 12.15 2.55
N GLU A 235 3.31 12.04 3.65
CA GLU A 235 4.22 10.93 3.87
C GLU A 235 3.48 9.62 4.16
N ALA A 236 2.34 9.71 4.86
CA ALA A 236 1.48 8.56 5.10
C ALA A 236 0.88 8.01 3.79
N GLU A 237 0.53 8.89 2.85
CA GLU A 237 0.07 8.53 1.50
C GLU A 237 1.19 7.88 0.69
N GLY A 238 2.39 8.47 0.71
CA GLY A 238 3.58 7.87 0.09
C GLY A 238 3.84 6.44 0.59
N ALA A 239 3.75 6.22 1.90
CA ALA A 239 3.88 4.87 2.48
C ALA A 239 2.75 3.92 2.04
N ILE A 240 1.50 4.39 1.94
CA ILE A 240 0.37 3.58 1.45
C ILE A 240 0.54 3.20 -0.01
N ILE A 241 1.06 4.08 -0.86
CA ILE A 241 1.33 3.78 -2.27
C ILE A 241 2.29 2.58 -2.37
N VAL A 242 3.38 2.58 -1.59
CA VAL A 242 4.33 1.45 -1.56
C VAL A 242 3.67 0.18 -1.02
N ALA A 243 2.87 0.28 0.06
CA ALA A 243 2.16 -0.87 0.60
C ALA A 243 1.20 -1.50 -0.42
N ARG A 244 0.50 -0.66 -1.21
CA ARG A 244 -0.41 -1.12 -2.27
C ARG A 244 0.31 -1.80 -3.42
N GLN A 245 1.47 -1.30 -3.84
CA GLN A 245 2.29 -1.97 -4.85
C GLN A 245 2.65 -3.40 -4.41
N GLY A 246 2.93 -3.58 -3.11
CA GLY A 246 3.21 -4.88 -2.54
C GLY A 246 2.06 -5.91 -2.58
N LEU A 247 0.81 -5.49 -2.84
CA LEU A 247 -0.33 -6.40 -2.91
C LEU A 247 -0.17 -7.48 -4.00
N GLU A 248 0.61 -7.21 -5.06
CA GLU A 248 0.87 -8.19 -6.11
C GLU A 248 1.69 -9.41 -5.62
N PHE A 249 2.43 -9.23 -4.52
CA PHE A 249 3.29 -10.26 -3.91
C PHE A 249 2.64 -10.93 -2.69
N ILE A 250 1.49 -10.44 -2.24
CA ILE A 250 0.83 -10.92 -1.01
C ILE A 250 -0.39 -11.78 -1.37
N GLN A 251 -0.55 -12.90 -0.65
CA GLN A 251 -1.77 -13.70 -0.77
C GLN A 251 -2.99 -12.92 -0.28
N VAL A 252 -4.11 -13.07 -0.98
CA VAL A 252 -5.39 -12.58 -0.50
C VAL A 252 -5.72 -13.22 0.85
N GLY A 253 -5.91 -12.40 1.88
CA GLY A 253 -6.16 -12.86 3.24
C GLY A 253 -5.90 -11.76 4.26
N ARG A 254 -5.48 -12.15 5.47
CA ARG A 254 -5.20 -11.23 6.59
C ARG A 254 -4.34 -10.02 6.22
N ASP A 255 -3.11 -10.26 5.73
CA ASP A 255 -2.13 -9.18 5.56
C ASP A 255 -2.52 -8.22 4.41
N SER A 256 -3.09 -8.73 3.32
CA SER A 256 -3.62 -7.89 2.24
C SER A 256 -4.90 -7.15 2.64
N GLY A 257 -5.73 -7.74 3.50
CA GLY A 257 -6.89 -7.07 4.09
C GLY A 257 -6.50 -5.89 4.98
N GLU A 258 -5.40 -6.00 5.74
CA GLU A 258 -4.86 -4.91 6.56
C GLU A 258 -4.36 -3.74 5.72
N ILE A 259 -3.72 -4.01 4.58
CA ILE A 259 -3.31 -2.95 3.64
C ILE A 259 -4.55 -2.19 3.17
N TRP A 260 -5.58 -2.88 2.68
CA TRP A 260 -6.81 -2.23 2.24
C TRP A 260 -7.53 -1.45 3.36
N TYR A 261 -7.56 -2.01 4.57
CA TYR A 261 -8.11 -1.32 5.73
C TYR A 261 -7.35 -0.01 6.02
N ASN A 262 -6.02 -0.02 5.94
CA ASN A 262 -5.20 1.16 6.20
C ASN A 262 -5.27 2.19 5.08
N VAL A 263 -5.47 1.77 3.82
CA VAL A 263 -5.80 2.68 2.69
C VAL A 263 -7.07 3.46 3.03
N ALA A 264 -8.14 2.76 3.43
CA ALA A 264 -9.39 3.42 3.81
C ALA A 264 -9.20 4.38 4.99
N ALA A 265 -8.43 3.95 6.00
CA ALA A 265 -8.21 4.73 7.20
C ALA A 265 -7.45 6.03 6.94
N LEU A 266 -6.47 6.01 6.02
CA LEU A 266 -5.78 7.22 5.58
C LEU A 266 -6.75 8.24 4.99
N PHE A 267 -7.47 7.85 3.94
CA PHE A 267 -8.29 8.80 3.21
C PHE A 267 -9.48 9.29 4.06
N ALA A 268 -10.05 8.44 4.91
CA ALA A 268 -11.10 8.86 5.82
C ALA A 268 -10.61 9.89 6.85
N GLU A 269 -9.37 9.77 7.35
CA GLU A 269 -8.79 10.75 8.27
C GLU A 269 -8.43 12.08 7.59
N VAL A 270 -7.86 12.03 6.38
CA VAL A 270 -7.58 13.22 5.55
C VAL A 270 -8.85 14.04 5.32
N LEU A 271 -9.97 13.36 5.05
CA LEU A 271 -11.27 13.97 4.80
C LEU A 271 -11.89 14.55 6.08
N ASN A 272 -11.80 13.82 7.20
CA ASN A 272 -12.32 14.29 8.48
C ASN A 272 -11.59 15.51 9.02
N GLU A 273 -10.26 15.56 8.86
CA GLU A 273 -9.46 16.72 9.28
C GLU A 273 -9.57 17.90 8.31
N LYS A 274 -10.35 17.77 7.21
CA LYS A 274 -10.52 18.77 6.17
C LYS A 274 -9.19 19.27 5.60
N VAL A 275 -8.19 18.40 5.57
CA VAL A 275 -6.85 18.71 5.03
C VAL A 275 -6.96 18.97 3.53
N VAL A 276 -7.88 18.26 2.86
CA VAL A 276 -8.12 18.35 1.43
C VAL A 276 -9.63 18.41 1.15
N ASP A 277 -10.04 19.34 0.29
CA ASP A 277 -11.41 19.41 -0.22
C ASP A 277 -11.58 18.46 -1.42
N ARG A 278 -11.66 17.16 -1.13
CA ARG A 278 -11.88 16.10 -2.13
C ARG A 278 -12.93 15.08 -1.66
N PRO A 279 -14.22 15.46 -1.58
CA PRO A 279 -15.28 14.57 -1.11
C PRO A 279 -15.42 13.29 -1.96
N ASP A 280 -14.95 13.30 -3.22
CA ASP A 280 -14.89 12.15 -4.11
C ASP A 280 -14.04 10.99 -3.57
N LEU A 281 -13.04 11.28 -2.72
CA LEU A 281 -12.19 10.25 -2.09
C LEU A 281 -13.00 9.24 -1.28
N TRP A 282 -14.18 9.63 -0.78
CA TRP A 282 -15.02 8.74 0.01
C TRP A 282 -15.55 7.56 -0.82
N GLU A 283 -16.11 7.89 -1.98
CA GLU A 283 -16.68 6.92 -2.92
C GLU A 283 -15.59 6.20 -3.71
N ARG A 284 -14.49 6.90 -4.00
CA ARG A 284 -13.40 6.38 -4.83
C ARG A 284 -12.43 5.49 -4.07
N ASP A 285 -12.07 5.85 -2.84
CA ASP A 285 -10.98 5.20 -2.10
C ASP A 285 -11.43 4.60 -0.76
N VAL A 286 -12.21 5.32 0.07
CA VAL A 286 -12.55 4.85 1.43
C VAL A 286 -13.47 3.64 1.39
N VAL A 287 -14.65 3.78 0.77
CA VAL A 287 -15.66 2.70 0.74
C VAL A 287 -15.16 1.48 -0.02
N PRO A 288 -14.60 1.59 -1.24
CA PRO A 288 -14.09 0.43 -1.97
C PRO A 288 -12.98 -0.31 -1.22
N SER A 289 -12.06 0.42 -0.57
CA SER A 289 -10.97 -0.21 0.18
C SER A 289 -11.48 -0.96 1.42
N LEU A 290 -12.50 -0.45 2.12
CA LEU A 290 -13.14 -1.21 3.22
C LEU A 290 -13.85 -2.47 2.70
N GLN A 291 -14.49 -2.37 1.54
CA GLN A 291 -15.12 -3.51 0.87
C GLN A 291 -14.05 -4.59 0.54
N SER A 292 -12.92 -4.19 -0.05
CA SER A 292 -11.80 -5.10 -0.32
C SER A 292 -11.21 -5.70 0.96
N ALA A 293 -11.06 -4.92 2.02
CA ALA A 293 -10.61 -5.44 3.31
C ALA A 293 -11.55 -6.53 3.85
N ILE A 294 -12.87 -6.29 3.84
CA ILE A 294 -13.89 -7.25 4.25
C ILE A 294 -13.79 -8.55 3.44
N ASP A 295 -13.70 -8.45 2.12
CA ASP A 295 -13.63 -9.62 1.25
C ASP A 295 -12.35 -10.44 1.50
N HIS A 296 -11.22 -9.77 1.74
CA HIS A 296 -9.96 -10.42 2.06
C HIS A 296 -10.00 -11.13 3.42
N TYR A 297 -10.55 -10.50 4.45
CA TYR A 297 -10.70 -11.14 5.77
C TYR A 297 -11.68 -12.32 5.73
N ARG A 298 -12.78 -12.22 4.99
CA ARG A 298 -13.74 -13.32 4.81
C ARG A 298 -13.11 -14.53 4.13
N ARG A 299 -12.30 -14.32 3.08
CA ARG A 299 -11.55 -15.42 2.43
C ARG A 299 -10.58 -16.08 3.41
N SER A 300 -9.87 -15.29 4.20
CA SER A 300 -8.95 -15.81 5.22
C SER A 300 -9.69 -16.68 6.25
N LEU A 301 -10.86 -16.26 6.72
CA LEU A 301 -11.68 -17.03 7.67
C LEU A 301 -12.26 -18.31 7.07
N ALA A 302 -12.59 -18.30 5.78
CA ALA A 302 -13.08 -19.50 5.09
C ALA A 302 -11.98 -20.57 4.95
N GLU A 303 -10.72 -20.17 4.88
CA GLU A 303 -9.57 -21.08 4.79
C GLU A 303 -9.08 -21.53 6.17
N ASN A 304 -9.05 -20.62 7.15
CA ASN A 304 -8.59 -20.88 8.51
C ASN A 304 -9.43 -20.08 9.52
N ASP A 305 -9.96 -20.77 10.53
CA ASP A 305 -10.66 -20.10 11.62
C ASP A 305 -9.65 -19.39 12.54
N ASP A 306 -9.41 -18.10 12.29
CA ASP A 306 -8.48 -17.23 13.00
C ASP A 306 -9.23 -16.09 13.71
N ASP A 307 -9.25 -16.13 15.04
CA ASP A 307 -9.86 -15.10 15.90
C ASP A 307 -9.35 -13.69 15.59
N SER A 308 -8.06 -13.54 15.26
CA SER A 308 -7.47 -12.26 14.90
C SER A 308 -8.08 -11.71 13.61
N CYS A 309 -8.28 -12.57 12.60
CA CYS A 309 -8.94 -12.19 11.36
C CYS A 309 -10.43 -11.87 11.59
N ARG A 310 -11.10 -12.57 12.51
CA ARG A 310 -12.49 -12.27 12.92
C ARG A 310 -12.60 -10.87 13.54
N ASN A 311 -11.65 -10.50 14.40
CA ASN A 311 -11.56 -9.15 14.97
C ASN A 311 -11.36 -8.05 13.92
N LYS A 312 -10.50 -8.31 12.93
CA LYS A 312 -10.27 -7.37 11.82
C LYS A 312 -11.50 -7.23 10.93
N LEU A 313 -12.21 -8.33 10.68
CA LEU A 313 -13.48 -8.32 9.93
C LEU A 313 -14.56 -7.49 10.64
N ARG A 314 -14.74 -7.67 11.96
CA ARG A 314 -15.65 -6.83 12.78
C ARG A 314 -15.33 -5.35 12.60
N ARG A 315 -14.06 -4.99 12.75
CA ARG A 315 -13.60 -3.62 12.62
C ARG A 315 -13.89 -3.05 11.24
N ALA A 316 -13.64 -3.82 10.19
CA ALA A 316 -13.87 -3.39 8.82
C ALA A 316 -15.37 -3.13 8.56
N HIS A 317 -16.27 -3.98 9.06
CA HIS A 317 -17.71 -3.76 8.97
C HIS A 317 -18.19 -2.52 9.73
N ILE A 318 -17.73 -2.32 10.97
CA ILE A 318 -18.07 -1.12 11.75
C ILE A 318 -17.57 0.13 11.02
N ARG A 319 -16.33 0.11 10.53
CA ARG A 319 -15.75 1.24 9.80
C ARG A 319 -16.41 1.48 8.45
N LEU A 320 -16.85 0.44 7.73
CA LEU A 320 -17.64 0.60 6.52
C LEU A 320 -18.98 1.27 6.82
N SER A 321 -19.65 0.88 7.91
CA SER A 321 -20.89 1.54 8.34
C SER A 321 -20.68 3.01 8.65
N MET A 322 -19.67 3.33 9.47
CA MET A 322 -19.29 4.71 9.77
C MET A 322 -18.87 5.48 8.53
N ALA A 323 -18.21 4.81 7.57
CA ALA A 323 -17.86 5.40 6.30
C ALA A 323 -19.13 5.80 5.54
N LEU A 324 -20.03 4.86 5.27
CA LEU A 324 -21.28 5.12 4.52
C LEU A 324 -22.16 6.22 5.14
N MET A 325 -22.04 6.49 6.43
CA MET A 325 -22.74 7.57 7.15
C MET A 325 -21.91 8.85 7.33
N HIS A 326 -20.69 8.90 6.81
CA HIS A 326 -19.73 10.00 6.93
C HIS A 326 -19.41 10.41 8.38
N CYS A 327 -19.31 9.45 9.31
CA CYS A 327 -19.10 9.68 10.74
C CYS A 327 -17.82 9.01 11.32
N TRP A 328 -16.71 9.06 10.58
CA TRP A 328 -15.52 8.23 10.84
C TRP A 328 -14.82 8.40 12.21
N SER A 329 -14.92 9.55 12.90
CA SER A 329 -14.28 9.75 14.22
C SER A 329 -15.03 10.68 15.17
N GLN A 330 -16.12 11.30 14.74
CA GLN A 330 -16.91 12.24 15.54
C GLN A 330 -18.34 11.72 15.66
N ILE A 331 -18.88 11.80 16.87
CA ILE A 331 -20.31 11.61 17.09
C ILE A 331 -21.02 12.70 16.30
N SER A 332 -21.81 12.32 15.30
CA SER A 332 -22.53 13.31 14.49
C SER A 332 -23.56 14.00 15.36
N THR A 333 -23.50 15.34 15.48
CA THR A 333 -24.52 16.08 16.22
C THR A 333 -25.84 16.06 15.44
N GLU A 334 -26.96 16.33 16.10
CA GLU A 334 -28.26 16.43 15.40
C GLU A 334 -28.24 17.47 14.27
N LYS A 335 -27.44 18.54 14.42
CA LYS A 335 -27.26 19.55 13.37
C LYS A 335 -26.50 19.00 12.16
N ASP A 336 -25.47 18.19 12.39
CA ASP A 336 -24.69 17.56 11.30
C ASP A 336 -25.58 16.59 10.50
N VAL A 337 -26.40 15.79 11.21
CA VAL A 337 -27.33 14.83 10.63
C VAL A 337 -28.44 15.51 9.82
N GLN A 338 -28.90 16.69 10.24
CA GLN A 338 -29.94 17.45 9.52
C GLN A 338 -29.40 18.17 8.28
N GLN A 339 -28.12 18.55 8.25
CA GLN A 339 -27.51 19.23 7.11
C GLN A 339 -27.00 18.26 6.04
N ARG A 340 -26.79 16.99 6.37
CA ARG A 340 -26.23 15.97 5.46
C ARG A 340 -27.26 14.91 5.08
N ALA A 341 -27.70 14.93 3.82
CA ALA A 341 -28.53 13.87 3.26
C ALA A 341 -27.66 12.67 2.86
N ILE A 342 -27.72 11.59 3.63
CA ILE A 342 -27.06 10.31 3.29
C ILE A 342 -27.99 9.49 2.39
N PRO A 343 -27.57 9.03 1.20
CA PRO A 343 -28.43 8.25 0.31
C PRO A 343 -29.04 7.02 1.00
N ALA A 344 -30.33 6.75 0.75
CA ALA A 344 -31.01 5.57 1.30
C ALA A 344 -30.30 4.22 1.00
N PRO A 345 -29.69 3.99 -0.18
CA PRO A 345 -28.87 2.79 -0.42
C PRO A 345 -27.69 2.66 0.55
N ASP A 346 -27.01 3.75 0.88
CA ASP A 346 -25.84 3.72 1.75
C ASP A 346 -26.24 3.51 3.22
N LEU A 347 -27.36 4.08 3.66
CA LEU A 347 -27.92 3.75 4.98
C LEU A 347 -28.27 2.27 5.12
N ARG A 348 -28.84 1.65 4.08
CA ARG A 348 -29.12 0.20 4.09
C ARG A 348 -27.83 -0.62 4.14
N ARG A 349 -26.81 -0.24 3.37
CA ARG A 349 -25.49 -0.90 3.39
C ARG A 349 -24.80 -0.76 4.75
N ALA A 350 -24.91 0.42 5.37
CA ALA A 350 -24.37 0.71 6.69
C ALA A 350 -25.04 -0.16 7.76
N GLU A 351 -26.37 -0.29 7.70
CA GLU A 351 -27.15 -1.17 8.58
C GLU A 351 -26.77 -2.63 8.39
N ASN A 352 -26.76 -3.13 7.15
CA ASN A 352 -26.40 -4.52 6.85
C ASN A 352 -25.01 -4.87 7.40
N SER A 353 -24.05 -3.94 7.34
CA SER A 353 -22.72 -4.13 7.91
C SER A 353 -22.72 -4.22 9.43
N LEU A 354 -23.56 -3.45 10.13
CA LEU A 354 -23.68 -3.54 11.59
C LEU A 354 -24.44 -4.79 12.03
N LEU A 355 -25.46 -5.20 11.27
CA LEU A 355 -26.20 -6.45 11.50
C LEU A 355 -25.33 -7.68 11.30
N GLU A 356 -24.40 -7.66 10.33
CA GLU A 356 -23.40 -8.71 10.18
C GLU A 356 -22.56 -8.88 11.45
N VAL A 357 -22.15 -7.76 12.06
CA VAL A 357 -21.40 -7.79 13.32
C VAL A 357 -22.26 -8.34 14.47
N GLU A 358 -23.50 -7.85 14.59
CA GLU A 358 -24.45 -8.24 15.65
C GLU A 358 -24.86 -9.72 15.56
N ASN A 359 -25.10 -10.23 14.36
CA ASN A 359 -25.66 -11.57 14.17
C ASN A 359 -24.59 -12.65 14.03
N ASN A 360 -23.46 -12.33 13.37
CA ASN A 360 -22.50 -13.34 12.93
C ASN A 360 -21.11 -13.17 13.56
N LEU A 361 -20.79 -12.00 14.10
CA LEU A 361 -19.45 -11.71 14.61
C LEU A 361 -19.46 -11.18 16.05
N TRP A 362 -20.52 -11.38 16.83
CA TRP A 362 -20.64 -10.77 18.16
C TRP A 362 -19.86 -11.49 19.27
N GLU A 363 -19.74 -12.81 19.19
CA GLU A 363 -19.07 -13.63 20.20
C GLU A 363 -17.61 -13.17 20.43
N ASP A 364 -17.15 -13.04 21.67
CA ASP A 364 -15.80 -12.56 22.01
C ASP A 364 -15.43 -11.18 21.42
N ILE A 365 -16.43 -10.31 21.21
CA ILE A 365 -16.17 -8.92 20.85
C ILE A 365 -15.44 -8.20 22.00
N SER A 366 -14.38 -7.46 21.69
CA SER A 366 -13.69 -6.65 22.69
C SER A 366 -14.51 -5.41 23.06
N GLU A 367 -14.40 -4.94 24.30
CA GLU A 367 -15.10 -3.73 24.79
C GLU A 367 -14.89 -2.53 23.86
N ARG A 368 -13.66 -2.36 23.35
CA ARG A 368 -13.31 -1.29 22.40
C ARG A 368 -14.12 -1.39 21.09
N MET A 369 -14.27 -2.61 20.58
CA MET A 369 -15.02 -2.86 19.35
C MET A 369 -16.52 -2.67 19.57
N GLU A 370 -17.02 -3.13 20.72
CA GLU A 370 -18.41 -2.92 21.14
C GLU A 370 -18.73 -1.43 21.26
N CYS A 371 -17.88 -0.62 21.91
CA CYS A 371 -18.04 0.83 21.95
C CYS A 371 -18.09 1.44 20.54
N SER A 372 -17.20 1.01 19.64
CA SER A 372 -17.18 1.50 18.26
C SER A 372 -18.45 1.15 17.49
N TRP A 373 -18.98 -0.07 17.70
CA TRP A 373 -20.23 -0.52 17.12
C TRP A 373 -21.43 0.26 17.68
N LEU A 374 -21.48 0.50 19.00
CA LEU A 374 -22.54 1.28 19.65
C LEU A 374 -22.58 2.72 19.12
N LEU A 375 -21.41 3.34 18.91
CA LEU A 375 -21.31 4.66 18.30
C LEU A 375 -21.89 4.66 16.88
N ALA A 376 -21.49 3.70 16.04
CA ALA A 376 -22.02 3.57 14.68
C ALA A 376 -23.53 3.32 14.67
N LYS A 377 -24.04 2.45 15.56
CA LYS A 377 -25.48 2.15 15.69
C LYS A 377 -26.27 3.37 16.15
N SER A 378 -25.70 4.18 17.05
CA SER A 378 -26.31 5.44 17.49
C SER A 378 -26.49 6.43 16.33
N ASP A 379 -25.45 6.62 15.52
CA ASP A 379 -25.51 7.51 14.35
C ASP A 379 -26.54 7.02 13.31
N LEU A 380 -26.57 5.71 13.04
CA LEU A 380 -27.57 5.10 12.15
C LEU A 380 -29.01 5.40 12.60
N MET A 381 -29.28 5.32 13.91
CA MET A 381 -30.59 5.62 14.46
C MET A 381 -30.96 7.10 14.32
N ARG A 382 -29.99 8.02 14.46
CA ARG A 382 -30.22 9.46 14.23
C ARG A 382 -30.60 9.75 12.78
N TYR A 383 -29.90 9.15 11.81
CA TYR A 383 -30.25 9.31 10.39
C TYR A 383 -31.65 8.76 10.09
N ARG A 384 -31.99 7.57 10.61
CA ARG A 384 -33.33 6.98 10.45
C ARG A 384 -34.45 7.81 11.08
N GLY A 385 -34.20 8.38 12.26
CA GLY A 385 -35.15 9.27 12.93
C GLY A 385 -35.37 10.57 12.15
N SER A 386 -34.35 11.05 11.45
CA SER A 386 -34.44 12.25 10.60
C SER A 386 -35.20 11.96 9.29
N TYR A 387 -34.94 10.82 8.65
CA TYR A 387 -35.72 10.37 7.49
C TYR A 387 -37.21 10.18 7.79
N ARG A 388 -37.55 9.60 8.96
CA ARG A 388 -38.95 9.47 9.40
C ARG A 388 -39.64 10.80 9.68
N ARG A 389 -38.88 11.85 10.02
CA ARG A 389 -39.40 13.20 10.25
C ARG A 389 -39.56 14.00 8.95
N ALA A 390 -38.70 13.79 7.96
CA ALA A 390 -38.74 14.48 6.67
C ALA A 390 -39.78 13.92 5.68
N GLY A 391 -40.23 12.67 5.89
CA GLY A 391 -41.30 12.04 5.09
C GLY A 391 -42.72 12.21 5.64
N LYS A 392 -42.89 13.00 6.71
CA LYS A 392 -44.17 13.51 7.20
C LYS A 392 -44.28 14.97 6.77
#